data_AF-A0A8S9C1X0-F1
#
_entry.id   AF-A0A8S9C1X0-F1
#
_cell.length_a   1.000
_cell.length_b   1.000
_cell.length_c   1.000
_cell.angle_alpha   90.00
_cell.angle_beta   90.00
_cell.angle_gamma   90.00
#
_symmetry.space_group_name_H-M   'P 1'
#
loop_
_entity.id
_entity.type
_entity.pdbx_description
1 polymer ?
#
loop_
_entity_poly.entity_id
_entity_poly.type
_entity_poly.pdbx_seq_one_letter_code
_entity_poly.pdbx_strand_id
1 'polypeptide(L)'
;MSPTLMLKLISVISFAASSFALTCDVPGGTSDDGLAIASALFSCNNGGTVVLDKTYTIATVLQTTALNNVAVQLTGTIKLSPDISYWKSRGVVLTYQSAYTAWTIGGSGIRIYGGGTFNGSGDTWYAAGTTGPIPWTIYNAQNVIVENINMIQSPFWHNFIYQSSNVTFNNIKLNSIQSDGSQAHNTDGWDIYRSSNVTISNSHIINGDDCVSLKPNSTNVLVQNLYCQGSHGISMGSVGQYAGVQDIIANVLVKNITMVNAENGARIKAFGGSSSPTSAKGGGNGYVRNITFQDFRCDNVKLPIVIDQCYETSSSTCASYPSKVLINDIHYINVTGTGTKSREVVTMWFTAFNIPFLLTVCPDTPAGRAWNSRSLSTPISSPASNGFVLIIKDDSTPDHKVVSFARYFKLDENWSEDWKTRWWPELGEGMSEEILGPAFFDPMARQHRVAMERRPHYFLEVLGTHDKYRGLGLASRLLERGCKMADEDGIETYLDAGKLAQPLYERFGFVEQKHRDEKAGSAPMLRAVKK
;
A
#
# COMPACT_ATOMS: atom_id res chain seq x y z
N MET A 1 75.46 -26.24 -33.14
CA MET A 1 75.29 -25.71 -31.77
C MET A 1 73.82 -25.45 -31.53
N SER A 2 73.12 -26.32 -30.79
CA SER A 2 72.06 -25.94 -29.85
C SER A 2 71.61 -27.20 -29.08
N PRO A 3 71.40 -27.13 -27.76
CA PRO A 3 71.39 -28.30 -26.88
C PRO A 3 69.99 -28.89 -26.65
N THR A 4 69.96 -30.20 -26.42
CA THR A 4 68.84 -30.98 -25.92
C THR A 4 68.51 -30.55 -24.49
N LEU A 5 67.32 -29.97 -24.27
CA LEU A 5 66.86 -29.57 -22.93
C LEU A 5 66.08 -30.73 -22.27
N MET A 6 66.69 -31.29 -21.25
CA MET A 6 66.13 -32.35 -20.39
C MET A 6 65.01 -31.75 -19.52
N LEU A 7 63.79 -32.26 -19.66
CA LEU A 7 62.63 -31.84 -18.88
C LEU A 7 62.72 -32.45 -17.46
N LYS A 8 63.03 -31.63 -16.45
CA LYS A 8 62.86 -32.01 -15.03
C LYS A 8 61.40 -31.79 -14.62
N LEU A 9 60.63 -32.86 -14.44
CA LEU A 9 59.36 -32.82 -13.71
C LEU A 9 59.66 -32.46 -12.25
N ILE A 10 59.32 -31.24 -11.84
CA ILE A 10 59.16 -30.89 -10.43
C ILE A 10 57.69 -31.15 -10.11
N SER A 11 57.43 -32.23 -9.39
CA SER A 11 56.13 -32.48 -8.76
C SER A 11 55.91 -31.44 -7.67
N VAL A 12 55.12 -30.40 -7.98
CA VAL A 12 54.57 -29.51 -6.97
C VAL A 12 53.39 -30.25 -6.35
N ILE A 13 53.63 -30.87 -5.19
CA ILE A 13 52.56 -31.37 -4.33
C ILE A 13 51.82 -30.16 -3.80
N SER A 14 50.74 -29.77 -4.47
CA SER A 14 49.76 -28.82 -3.96
C SER A 14 49.03 -29.49 -2.80
N PHE A 15 49.47 -29.22 -1.57
CA PHE A 15 48.65 -29.45 -0.39
C PHE A 15 47.46 -28.49 -0.46
N ALA A 16 46.35 -28.95 -1.08
CA ALA A 16 45.05 -28.36 -0.83
C ALA A 16 44.70 -28.67 0.63
N ALA A 17 45.06 -27.78 1.54
CA ALA A 17 44.53 -27.80 2.88
C ALA A 17 43.02 -27.56 2.76
N SER A 18 42.24 -28.64 2.87
CA SER A 18 40.81 -28.53 3.15
C SER A 18 40.68 -27.92 4.54
N SER A 19 40.60 -26.59 4.63
CA SER A 19 40.23 -25.95 5.89
C SER A 19 38.81 -26.41 6.21
N PHE A 20 38.67 -27.30 7.17
CA PHE A 20 37.37 -27.61 7.74
C PHE A 20 36.78 -26.29 8.25
N ALA A 21 35.62 -25.90 7.74
CA ALA A 21 34.93 -24.69 8.19
C ALA A 21 34.69 -24.79 9.71
N LEU A 22 35.09 -23.77 10.46
CA LEU A 22 34.94 -23.74 11.92
C LEU A 22 33.45 -23.70 12.29
N THR A 23 33.04 -24.49 13.28
CA THR A 23 31.69 -24.45 13.85
C THR A 23 31.77 -23.93 15.30
N CYS A 24 30.94 -22.94 15.63
CA CYS A 24 30.86 -22.32 16.95
C CYS A 24 29.47 -22.54 17.54
N ASP A 25 29.34 -23.50 18.46
CA ASP A 25 28.10 -23.75 19.18
C ASP A 25 27.94 -22.77 20.36
N VAL A 26 26.79 -22.10 20.44
CA VAL A 26 26.49 -21.20 21.56
C VAL A 26 25.70 -21.96 22.64
N PRO A 27 26.15 -21.98 23.92
CA PRO A 27 25.53 -22.79 24.97
C PRO A 27 24.05 -22.48 25.23
N GLY A 28 23.64 -21.21 25.16
CA GLY A 28 22.27 -20.72 25.37
C GLY A 28 21.72 -20.93 26.78
N GLY A 29 20.48 -20.51 26.99
CA GLY A 29 19.71 -20.78 28.21
C GLY A 29 20.08 -19.90 29.40
N THR A 30 20.76 -18.77 29.20
CA THR A 30 21.08 -17.83 30.28
C THR A 30 20.13 -16.63 30.29
N SER A 31 20.30 -15.74 31.27
CA SER A 31 19.58 -14.46 31.32
C SER A 31 20.06 -13.44 30.29
N ASP A 32 21.29 -13.61 29.77
CA ASP A 32 21.84 -12.84 28.65
C ASP A 32 22.92 -13.63 27.91
N ASP A 33 22.54 -14.19 26.77
CA ASP A 33 23.40 -14.92 25.84
C ASP A 33 24.01 -14.01 24.77
N GLY A 34 23.69 -12.71 24.76
CA GLY A 34 24.07 -11.79 23.69
C GLY A 34 25.58 -11.71 23.45
N LEU A 35 26.37 -11.58 24.53
CA LEU A 35 27.83 -11.54 24.42
C LEU A 35 28.43 -12.87 23.94
N ALA A 36 27.82 -14.01 24.30
CA ALA A 36 28.26 -15.32 23.84
C ALA A 36 28.00 -15.48 22.32
N ILE A 37 26.84 -15.01 21.85
CA ILE A 37 26.52 -14.96 20.40
C ILE A 37 27.54 -14.08 19.66
N ALA A 38 27.80 -12.86 20.16
CA ALA A 38 28.75 -11.96 19.53
C ALA A 38 30.17 -12.56 19.47
N SER A 39 30.61 -13.18 20.57
CA SER A 39 31.91 -13.87 20.62
C SER A 39 32.02 -15.01 19.61
N ALA A 40 30.96 -15.83 19.48
CA ALA A 40 30.92 -16.91 18.50
C ALA A 40 30.96 -16.38 17.06
N LEU A 41 30.25 -15.30 16.75
CA LEU A 41 30.27 -14.66 15.43
C LEU A 41 31.66 -14.15 15.06
N PHE A 42 32.39 -13.53 15.99
CA PHE A 42 33.75 -13.09 15.73
C PHE A 42 34.75 -14.25 15.65
N SER A 43 34.54 -15.32 16.43
CA SER A 43 35.39 -16.50 16.41
C SER A 43 35.24 -17.32 15.13
N CYS A 44 33.99 -17.48 14.65
CA CYS A 44 33.66 -18.16 13.39
C CYS A 44 33.71 -17.24 12.17
N ASN A 45 34.23 -16.03 12.32
CA ASN A 45 34.40 -15.11 11.20
C ASN A 45 35.40 -15.69 10.19
N ASN A 46 35.26 -15.37 8.90
CA ASN A 46 36.09 -15.85 7.79
C ASN A 46 35.87 -17.32 7.38
N GLY A 47 34.62 -17.73 7.24
CA GLY A 47 34.20 -18.99 6.63
C GLY A 47 33.54 -19.98 7.59
N GLY A 48 33.35 -19.63 8.85
CA GLY A 48 32.75 -20.49 9.86
C GLY A 48 31.22 -20.40 9.95
N THR A 49 30.65 -21.28 10.76
CA THR A 49 29.23 -21.37 11.06
C THR A 49 28.99 -21.24 12.56
N VAL A 50 28.13 -20.30 12.97
CA VAL A 50 27.60 -20.21 14.34
C VAL A 50 26.30 -21.00 14.42
N VAL A 51 26.19 -21.89 15.40
CA VAL A 51 24.99 -22.71 15.63
C VAL A 51 24.20 -22.15 16.81
N LEU A 52 22.94 -21.80 16.53
CA LEU A 52 21.96 -21.28 17.47
C LEU A 52 20.74 -22.20 17.50
N ASP A 53 20.85 -23.34 18.19
CA ASP A 53 19.86 -24.43 18.21
C ASP A 53 19.03 -24.52 19.50
N LYS A 54 19.27 -23.61 20.46
CA LYS A 54 18.58 -23.52 21.75
C LYS A 54 17.78 -22.23 21.90
N THR A 55 17.32 -21.94 23.11
CA THR A 55 16.75 -20.65 23.48
C THR A 55 17.87 -19.71 23.94
N TYR A 56 17.92 -18.52 23.36
CA TYR A 56 18.89 -17.47 23.68
C TYR A 56 18.17 -16.19 24.09
N THR A 57 18.59 -15.58 25.20
CA THR A 57 18.10 -14.27 25.61
C THR A 57 19.12 -13.21 25.21
N ILE A 58 18.73 -12.21 24.43
CA ILE A 58 19.55 -11.00 24.23
C ILE A 58 19.03 -9.95 25.20
N ALA A 59 19.78 -9.69 26.27
CA ALA A 59 19.47 -8.64 27.25
C ALA A 59 20.46 -7.46 27.19
N THR A 60 21.44 -7.53 26.31
CA THR A 60 22.39 -6.45 26.02
C THR A 60 22.42 -6.09 24.55
N VAL A 61 22.73 -4.82 24.26
CA VAL A 61 22.92 -4.34 22.88
C VAL A 61 24.04 -5.10 22.19
N LEU A 62 23.77 -5.57 20.97
CA LEU A 62 24.74 -6.29 20.14
C LEU A 62 25.20 -5.44 18.95
N GLN A 63 26.51 -5.39 18.77
CA GLN A 63 27.14 -4.76 17.62
C GLN A 63 28.13 -5.70 16.97
N THR A 64 27.63 -6.55 16.08
CA THR A 64 28.43 -7.52 15.33
C THR A 64 28.67 -6.97 13.94
N THR A 65 29.59 -6.00 13.87
CA THR A 65 30.03 -5.37 12.62
C THR A 65 31.37 -5.97 12.17
N ALA A 66 31.77 -5.74 10.92
CA ALA A 66 32.98 -6.32 10.32
C ALA A 66 32.99 -7.87 10.27
N LEU A 67 31.81 -8.47 10.15
CA LEU A 67 31.70 -9.88 9.76
C LEU A 67 32.18 -10.06 8.31
N ASN A 68 32.72 -11.22 7.99
CA ASN A 68 33.29 -11.57 6.71
C ASN A 68 33.08 -13.07 6.47
N ASN A 69 32.20 -13.42 5.54
CA ASN A 69 31.91 -14.81 5.18
C ASN A 69 31.51 -15.67 6.39
N VAL A 70 30.42 -15.35 7.07
CA VAL A 70 29.94 -16.11 8.25
C VAL A 70 28.52 -16.61 8.04
N ALA A 71 28.30 -17.86 8.44
CA ALA A 71 26.98 -18.48 8.46
C ALA A 71 26.44 -18.52 9.89
N VAL A 72 25.14 -18.29 10.06
CA VAL A 72 24.41 -18.45 11.31
C VAL A 72 23.28 -19.44 11.06
N GLN A 73 23.43 -20.64 11.60
CA GLN A 73 22.39 -21.65 11.61
C GLN A 73 21.50 -21.46 12.83
N LEU A 74 20.43 -20.69 12.66
CA LEU A 74 19.38 -20.45 13.64
C LEU A 74 18.23 -21.45 13.44
N THR A 75 18.25 -22.53 14.23
CA THR A 75 17.15 -23.51 14.35
C THR A 75 16.38 -23.36 15.67
N GLY A 76 16.98 -22.71 16.67
CA GLY A 76 16.40 -22.43 17.98
C GLY A 76 15.58 -21.14 18.02
N THR A 77 15.57 -20.48 19.19
CA THR A 77 14.85 -19.21 19.42
C THR A 77 15.77 -18.17 20.02
N ILE A 78 15.87 -17.01 19.38
CA ILE A 78 16.46 -15.79 19.97
C ILE A 78 15.31 -14.94 20.51
N LYS A 79 15.43 -14.43 21.72
CA LYS A 79 14.44 -13.55 22.35
C LYS A 79 15.10 -12.30 22.93
N LEU A 80 14.59 -11.11 22.65
CA LEU A 80 15.01 -9.90 23.35
C LEU A 80 14.47 -9.88 24.78
N SER A 81 15.23 -9.34 25.74
CA SER A 81 14.69 -9.06 27.06
C SER A 81 13.54 -8.04 26.97
N PRO A 82 12.46 -8.18 27.78
CA PRO A 82 11.34 -7.25 27.76
C PRO A 82 11.61 -5.94 28.55
N ASP A 83 12.88 -5.62 28.85
CA ASP A 83 13.25 -4.48 29.69
C ASP A 83 13.14 -3.14 28.93
N ILE A 84 11.97 -2.51 29.02
CA ILE A 84 11.69 -1.21 28.40
C ILE A 84 12.71 -0.14 28.81
N SER A 85 13.09 -0.09 30.09
CA SER A 85 13.98 0.94 30.63
C SER A 85 15.40 0.80 30.09
N TYR A 86 15.89 -0.44 30.00
CA TYR A 86 17.19 -0.73 29.39
C TYR A 86 17.21 -0.32 27.92
N TRP A 87 16.25 -0.80 27.11
CA TRP A 87 16.29 -0.56 25.67
C TRP A 87 16.13 0.92 25.30
N LYS A 88 15.28 1.68 26.02
CA LYS A 88 15.15 3.13 25.82
C LYS A 88 16.42 3.92 26.16
N SER A 89 17.20 3.44 27.14
CA SER A 89 18.42 4.14 27.60
C SER A 89 19.70 3.69 26.91
N ARG A 90 19.74 2.46 26.39
CA ARG A 90 20.95 1.84 25.84
C ARG A 90 20.89 1.53 24.35
N GLY A 91 19.70 1.45 23.76
CA GLY A 91 19.54 1.15 22.34
C GLY A 91 20.39 2.04 21.44
N VAL A 92 20.90 1.47 20.35
CA VAL A 92 21.79 2.20 19.44
C VAL A 92 20.95 3.13 18.59
N VAL A 93 21.02 4.44 18.85
CA VAL A 93 20.29 5.45 18.07
C VAL A 93 20.83 5.50 16.64
N LEU A 94 19.91 5.41 15.70
CA LEU A 94 20.14 5.47 14.25
C LEU A 94 19.85 6.89 13.77
N THR A 95 20.48 7.29 12.67
CA THR A 95 20.36 8.67 12.16
C THR A 95 19.01 8.95 11.48
N TYR A 96 18.18 7.92 11.25
CA TYR A 96 16.89 8.06 10.59
C TYR A 96 15.76 7.98 11.60
N GLN A 97 14.93 9.04 11.65
CA GLN A 97 13.74 9.16 12.49
C GLN A 97 13.97 8.90 13.99
N SER A 98 15.21 9.07 14.48
CA SER A 98 15.61 8.76 15.85
C SER A 98 15.25 7.34 16.30
N ALA A 99 15.05 6.43 15.35
CA ALA A 99 14.85 5.01 15.65
C ALA A 99 16.11 4.46 16.32
N TYR A 100 15.97 3.38 17.08
CA TYR A 100 17.10 2.73 17.72
C TYR A 100 16.99 1.21 17.58
N THR A 101 18.13 0.52 17.67
CA THR A 101 18.18 -0.93 17.43
C THR A 101 18.84 -1.69 18.58
N ALA A 102 18.41 -2.95 18.75
CA ALA A 102 18.97 -3.87 19.73
C ALA A 102 20.21 -4.59 19.20
N TRP A 103 20.22 -4.98 17.92
CA TRP A 103 21.32 -5.71 17.30
C TRP A 103 21.68 -5.16 15.92
N THR A 104 22.91 -4.65 15.77
CA THR A 104 23.48 -4.31 14.46
C THR A 104 24.31 -5.46 13.91
N ILE A 105 24.02 -5.85 12.67
CA ILE A 105 24.70 -6.90 11.92
C ILE A 105 25.32 -6.26 10.68
N GLY A 106 26.66 -6.24 10.59
CA GLY A 106 27.38 -5.54 9.52
C GLY A 106 28.63 -6.29 9.07
N GLY A 107 29.06 -6.06 7.83
CA GLY A 107 30.14 -6.82 7.20
C GLY A 107 29.78 -7.33 5.80
N SER A 108 30.49 -8.35 5.31
CA SER A 108 30.26 -8.94 3.99
C SER A 108 30.07 -10.44 4.05
N GLY A 109 29.21 -11.00 3.20
CA GLY A 109 29.04 -12.46 3.09
C GLY A 109 28.41 -13.07 4.34
N ILE A 110 27.26 -12.54 4.76
CA ILE A 110 26.58 -13.00 5.98
C ILE A 110 25.37 -13.83 5.56
N ARG A 111 25.24 -15.05 6.09
CA ARG A 111 24.07 -15.90 5.86
C ARG A 111 23.40 -16.27 7.17
N ILE A 112 22.10 -16.01 7.31
CA ILE A 112 21.30 -16.40 8.48
C ILE A 112 20.16 -17.30 8.01
N TYR A 113 20.08 -18.52 8.52
CA TYR A 113 19.11 -19.53 8.07
C TYR A 113 18.81 -20.58 9.15
N GLY A 114 17.79 -21.40 8.97
CA GLY A 114 17.63 -22.64 9.75
C GLY A 114 16.23 -22.97 10.24
N GLY A 115 15.22 -22.13 10.01
CA GLY A 115 13.84 -22.38 10.43
C GLY A 115 13.50 -21.92 11.85
N GLY A 116 14.48 -21.37 12.58
CA GLY A 116 14.32 -20.89 13.95
C GLY A 116 13.50 -19.59 14.05
N THR A 117 13.41 -19.07 15.27
CA THR A 117 12.55 -17.92 15.61
C THR A 117 13.35 -16.78 16.21
N PHE A 118 13.07 -15.55 15.77
CA PHE A 118 13.46 -14.33 16.45
C PHE A 118 12.22 -13.72 17.11
N ASN A 119 12.22 -13.61 18.44
CA ASN A 119 11.14 -12.99 19.21
C ASN A 119 11.59 -11.63 19.76
N GLY A 120 10.98 -10.55 19.29
CA GLY A 120 11.31 -9.19 19.73
C GLY A 120 10.76 -8.81 21.11
N SER A 121 9.94 -9.66 21.74
CA SER A 121 9.25 -9.39 23.01
C SER A 121 8.33 -8.15 22.99
N GLY A 122 7.69 -7.90 21.85
CA GLY A 122 6.80 -6.77 21.58
C GLY A 122 5.58 -6.67 22.49
N ASP A 123 5.08 -7.78 23.05
CA ASP A 123 3.88 -7.79 23.89
C ASP A 123 3.96 -6.77 25.06
N THR A 124 5.12 -6.67 25.70
CA THR A 124 5.35 -5.71 26.80
C THR A 124 5.28 -4.25 26.34
N TRP A 125 5.69 -3.99 25.09
CA TRP A 125 5.68 -2.66 24.50
C TRP A 125 4.27 -2.24 24.09
N TYR A 126 3.51 -3.15 23.48
CA TYR A 126 2.11 -2.89 23.09
C TYR A 126 1.24 -2.62 24.32
N ALA A 127 1.38 -3.45 25.37
CA ALA A 127 0.67 -3.27 26.63
C ALA A 127 1.01 -1.94 27.32
N ALA A 128 2.24 -1.43 27.12
CA ALA A 128 2.68 -0.14 27.62
C ALA A 128 2.29 1.05 26.70
N GLY A 129 1.67 0.80 25.54
CA GLY A 129 1.30 1.83 24.57
C GLY A 129 2.50 2.60 24.02
N THR A 130 3.66 1.94 23.87
CA THR A 130 4.92 2.57 23.43
C THR A 130 5.68 1.66 22.48
N THR A 131 6.61 2.22 21.70
CA THR A 131 7.46 1.47 20.77
C THR A 131 8.84 1.20 21.37
N GLY A 132 9.49 0.16 20.87
CA GLY A 132 10.80 -0.29 21.35
C GLY A 132 11.91 -0.26 20.29
N PRO A 133 13.01 -1.01 20.52
CA PRO A 133 14.09 -1.10 19.55
C PRO A 133 13.65 -1.91 18.33
N ILE A 134 14.21 -1.57 17.16
CA ILE A 134 14.26 -2.46 16.00
C ILE A 134 15.06 -3.70 16.42
N PRO A 135 14.50 -4.93 16.35
CA PRO A 135 15.15 -6.10 16.90
C PRO A 135 16.53 -6.38 16.31
N TRP A 136 16.65 -6.22 15.00
CA TRP A 136 17.93 -6.25 14.31
C TRP A 136 17.99 -5.33 13.09
N THR A 137 19.18 -4.82 12.80
CA THR A 137 19.45 -3.93 11.67
C THR A 137 20.60 -4.52 10.85
N ILE A 138 20.37 -4.75 9.56
CA ILE A 138 21.43 -5.02 8.60
C ILE A 138 22.07 -3.67 8.27
N TYR A 139 23.24 -3.41 8.85
CA TYR A 139 23.88 -2.10 8.86
C TYR A 139 25.23 -2.13 8.17
N ASN A 140 25.44 -1.23 7.20
CA ASN A 140 26.70 -1.11 6.46
C ASN A 140 27.22 -2.48 5.98
N ALA A 141 26.32 -3.27 5.38
CA ALA A 141 26.57 -4.64 5.02
C ALA A 141 26.51 -4.89 3.51
N GLN A 142 27.21 -5.92 3.06
CA GLN A 142 27.22 -6.36 1.67
C GLN A 142 27.00 -7.88 1.57
N ASN A 143 26.30 -8.35 0.54
CA ASN A 143 26.12 -9.79 0.29
C ASN A 143 25.52 -10.51 1.51
N VAL A 144 24.33 -10.08 1.92
CA VAL A 144 23.62 -10.64 3.07
C VAL A 144 22.44 -11.48 2.59
N ILE A 145 22.31 -12.69 3.14
CA ILE A 145 21.17 -13.57 2.88
C ILE A 145 20.54 -13.95 4.22
N VAL A 146 19.26 -13.65 4.37
CA VAL A 146 18.43 -14.11 5.49
C VAL A 146 17.31 -14.97 4.91
N GLU A 147 17.22 -16.22 5.34
CA GLU A 147 16.24 -17.14 4.76
C GLU A 147 15.65 -18.14 5.75
N ASN A 148 14.38 -18.50 5.53
CA ASN A 148 13.71 -19.52 6.33
C ASN A 148 13.72 -19.16 7.83
N ILE A 149 13.31 -17.94 8.20
CA ILE A 149 13.28 -17.48 9.60
C ILE A 149 11.86 -17.04 9.97
N ASN A 150 11.44 -17.36 11.19
CA ASN A 150 10.23 -16.82 11.79
C ASN A 150 10.60 -15.60 12.65
N MET A 151 9.86 -14.50 12.55
CA MET A 151 10.01 -13.35 13.44
C MET A 151 8.67 -13.00 14.04
N ILE A 152 8.64 -12.82 15.35
CA ILE A 152 7.41 -12.57 16.09
C ILE A 152 7.59 -11.44 17.09
N GLN A 153 6.49 -10.72 17.32
CA GLN A 153 6.37 -9.69 18.34
C GLN A 153 7.52 -8.69 18.32
N SER A 154 7.65 -7.94 17.23
CA SER A 154 8.61 -6.84 17.13
C SER A 154 8.12 -5.62 17.91
N PRO A 155 8.92 -5.00 18.80
CA PRO A 155 8.56 -3.77 19.50
C PRO A 155 8.35 -2.55 18.60
N PHE A 156 8.85 -2.62 17.37
CA PHE A 156 8.82 -1.60 16.33
C PHE A 156 9.00 -2.29 14.96
N TRP A 157 9.72 -1.72 14.00
CA TRP A 157 10.03 -2.37 12.72
C TRP A 157 10.75 -3.71 12.91
N HIS A 158 10.37 -4.75 12.16
CA HIS A 158 11.01 -6.07 12.27
C HIS A 158 12.42 -6.06 11.68
N ASN A 159 12.60 -5.43 10.52
CA ASN A 159 13.84 -5.44 9.77
C ASN A 159 14.17 -4.04 9.28
N PHE A 160 15.37 -3.56 9.59
CA PHE A 160 15.91 -2.35 8.98
C PHE A 160 17.14 -2.66 8.15
N ILE A 161 17.08 -2.35 6.86
CA ILE A 161 18.20 -2.49 5.92
C ILE A 161 18.77 -1.10 5.70
N TYR A 162 19.90 -0.84 6.34
CA TYR A 162 20.47 0.49 6.43
C TYR A 162 21.89 0.53 5.85
N GLN A 163 22.13 1.44 4.89
CA GLN A 163 23.46 1.64 4.28
C GLN A 163 24.06 0.36 3.70
N SER A 164 23.21 -0.51 3.14
CA SER A 164 23.63 -1.86 2.75
C SER A 164 23.40 -2.12 1.27
N SER A 165 24.09 -3.13 0.73
CA SER A 165 23.93 -3.52 -0.68
C SER A 165 23.94 -5.02 -0.89
N ASN A 166 23.22 -5.50 -1.91
CA ASN A 166 23.08 -6.93 -2.19
C ASN A 166 22.56 -7.71 -0.96
N VAL A 167 21.34 -7.38 -0.54
CA VAL A 167 20.67 -7.97 0.64
C VAL A 167 19.44 -8.74 0.18
N THR A 168 19.32 -10.00 0.60
CA THR A 168 18.19 -10.87 0.26
C THR A 168 17.50 -11.38 1.52
N PHE A 169 16.19 -11.17 1.61
CA PHE A 169 15.31 -11.84 2.55
C PHE A 169 14.40 -12.79 1.79
N ASN A 170 14.40 -14.07 2.14
CA ASN A 170 13.61 -15.08 1.44
C ASN A 170 12.90 -16.04 2.40
N ASN A 171 11.62 -16.32 2.17
CA ASN A 171 10.84 -17.24 3.01
C ASN A 171 10.86 -16.86 4.50
N ILE A 172 10.42 -15.63 4.78
CA ILE A 172 10.30 -15.09 6.13
C ILE A 172 8.83 -15.12 6.55
N LYS A 173 8.58 -15.53 7.80
CA LYS A 173 7.25 -15.43 8.42
C LYS A 173 7.28 -14.36 9.51
N LEU A 174 6.56 -13.28 9.33
CA LEU A 174 6.45 -12.17 10.29
C LEU A 174 5.06 -12.17 10.94
N ASN A 175 5.00 -12.09 12.27
CA ASN A 175 3.74 -11.95 12.98
C ASN A 175 3.88 -11.05 14.23
N SER A 176 3.29 -9.86 14.18
CA SER A 176 3.17 -8.96 15.32
C SER A 176 1.73 -8.47 15.45
N ILE A 177 1.03 -9.02 16.44
CA ILE A 177 -0.35 -8.70 16.78
C ILE A 177 -0.46 -8.57 18.29
N GLN A 178 -1.36 -7.70 18.75
CA GLN A 178 -1.67 -7.59 20.17
C GLN A 178 -2.42 -8.84 20.67
N SER A 179 -2.41 -9.07 21.98
CA SER A 179 -3.07 -10.23 22.59
C SER A 179 -4.58 -10.26 22.38
N ASP A 180 -5.20 -9.11 22.14
CA ASP A 180 -6.63 -8.96 21.81
C ASP A 180 -6.94 -9.14 20.31
N GLY A 181 -5.92 -9.45 19.50
CA GLY A 181 -6.02 -9.59 18.05
C GLY A 181 -6.00 -8.29 17.27
N SER A 182 -5.88 -7.13 17.94
CA SER A 182 -5.72 -5.84 17.27
C SER A 182 -4.30 -5.66 16.69
N GLN A 183 -4.17 -4.70 15.79
CA GLN A 183 -2.90 -4.37 15.14
C GLN A 183 -1.92 -3.75 16.14
N ALA A 184 -0.66 -4.16 16.05
CA ALA A 184 0.44 -3.54 16.79
C ALA A 184 1.04 -2.37 15.98
N HIS A 185 1.13 -1.20 16.58
CA HIS A 185 1.59 0.02 15.90
C HIS A 185 3.06 -0.04 15.47
N ASN A 186 3.36 0.48 14.28
CA ASN A 186 4.72 0.61 13.73
C ASN A 186 5.52 -0.70 13.70
N THR A 187 4.84 -1.80 13.40
CA THR A 187 5.45 -3.13 13.29
C THR A 187 5.79 -3.47 11.84
N ASP A 188 6.39 -2.52 11.12
CA ASP A 188 6.77 -2.63 9.71
C ASP A 188 7.52 -3.94 9.42
N GLY A 189 7.30 -4.54 8.25
CA GLY A 189 7.96 -5.78 7.86
C GLY A 189 9.43 -5.53 7.50
N TRP A 190 9.66 -4.62 6.55
CA TRP A 190 10.99 -4.15 6.16
C TRP A 190 10.99 -2.67 5.88
N ASP A 191 11.97 -1.97 6.46
CA ASP A 191 12.32 -0.61 6.10
C ASP A 191 13.68 -0.61 5.39
N ILE A 192 13.71 -0.10 4.16
CA ILE A 192 14.93 -0.03 3.34
C ILE A 192 15.36 1.42 3.30
N TYR A 193 16.59 1.73 3.73
CA TYR A 193 17.09 3.09 3.79
C TYR A 193 18.55 3.17 3.32
N ARG A 194 18.86 4.12 2.44
CA ARG A 194 20.22 4.31 1.88
C ARG A 194 20.84 3.02 1.36
N SER A 195 20.06 2.18 0.69
CA SER A 195 20.46 0.82 0.33
C SER A 195 20.15 0.51 -1.12
N SER A 196 20.88 -0.45 -1.71
CA SER A 196 20.68 -0.84 -3.11
C SER A 196 20.81 -2.33 -3.38
N ASN A 197 20.16 -2.83 -4.44
CA ASN A 197 20.16 -4.26 -4.79
C ASN A 197 19.57 -5.09 -3.63
N VAL A 198 18.33 -4.80 -3.26
CA VAL A 198 17.63 -5.49 -2.17
C VAL A 198 16.53 -6.37 -2.75
N THR A 199 16.46 -7.62 -2.32
CA THR A 199 15.41 -8.56 -2.69
C THR A 199 14.65 -9.02 -1.45
N ILE A 200 13.32 -8.88 -1.46
CA ILE A 200 12.43 -9.42 -0.43
C ILE A 200 11.46 -10.36 -1.15
N SER A 201 11.47 -11.65 -0.82
CA SER A 201 10.67 -12.64 -1.54
C SER A 201 10.02 -13.72 -0.68
N ASN A 202 8.93 -14.27 -1.21
CA ASN A 202 8.30 -15.52 -0.75
C ASN A 202 7.91 -15.50 0.74
N SER A 203 7.47 -14.35 1.24
CA SER A 203 7.29 -14.12 2.68
C SER A 203 5.82 -13.87 3.05
N HIS A 204 5.48 -14.17 4.29
CA HIS A 204 4.12 -14.05 4.85
C HIS A 204 4.15 -13.11 6.06
N ILE A 205 3.38 -12.03 5.99
CA ILE A 205 3.48 -10.90 6.91
C ILE A 205 2.09 -10.63 7.52
N ILE A 206 2.02 -10.68 8.84
CA ILE A 206 0.91 -10.18 9.63
C ILE A 206 1.47 -9.10 10.56
N ASN A 207 1.06 -7.86 10.36
CA ASN A 207 1.53 -6.74 11.15
C ASN A 207 0.48 -5.61 11.25
N GLY A 208 0.86 -4.49 11.86
CA GLY A 208 0.03 -3.29 11.97
C GLY A 208 0.61 -2.03 11.31
N ASP A 209 1.58 -2.18 10.39
CA ASP A 209 2.11 -1.05 9.60
C ASP A 209 2.61 -1.51 8.22
N ASP A 210 3.49 -0.77 7.53
CA ASP A 210 3.96 -1.08 6.18
C ASP A 210 4.47 -2.53 6.06
N CYS A 211 4.09 -3.22 4.99
CA CYS A 211 4.56 -4.59 4.73
C CYS A 211 6.01 -4.50 4.26
N VAL A 212 6.26 -3.57 3.33
CA VAL A 212 7.59 -3.12 2.94
C VAL A 212 7.53 -1.61 2.75
N SER A 213 8.48 -0.88 3.33
CA SER A 213 8.62 0.56 3.23
C SER A 213 10.00 0.90 2.64
N LEU A 214 10.02 1.49 1.45
CA LEU A 214 11.26 2.03 0.88
C LEU A 214 11.41 3.46 1.38
N LYS A 215 12.32 3.68 2.32
CA LYS A 215 12.71 5.01 2.81
C LYS A 215 13.71 5.66 1.85
N PRO A 216 14.08 6.94 2.06
CA PRO A 216 14.93 7.66 1.14
C PRO A 216 16.24 6.97 0.77
N ASN A 217 16.66 7.20 -0.46
CA ASN A 217 17.88 6.68 -1.09
C ASN A 217 17.89 5.15 -1.21
N SER A 218 16.73 4.57 -1.55
CA SER A 218 16.57 3.14 -1.82
C SER A 218 16.45 2.89 -3.32
N THR A 219 17.32 2.05 -3.89
CA THR A 219 17.37 1.83 -5.34
C THR A 219 17.58 0.38 -5.74
N ASN A 220 17.09 -0.02 -6.92
CA ASN A 220 17.24 -1.39 -7.44
C ASN A 220 16.68 -2.41 -6.45
N VAL A 221 15.37 -2.34 -6.19
CA VAL A 221 14.70 -3.18 -5.20
C VAL A 221 13.69 -4.10 -5.88
N LEU A 222 13.73 -5.38 -5.54
CA LEU A 222 12.74 -6.39 -5.93
C LEU A 222 11.94 -6.82 -4.70
N VAL A 223 10.62 -6.66 -4.76
CA VAL A 223 9.69 -7.18 -3.76
C VAL A 223 8.75 -8.15 -4.47
N GLN A 224 8.73 -9.43 -4.09
CA GLN A 224 7.87 -10.38 -4.80
C GLN A 224 7.29 -11.54 -3.99
N ASN A 225 6.16 -12.07 -4.43
CA ASN A 225 5.52 -13.25 -3.85
C ASN A 225 5.24 -13.07 -2.36
N LEU A 226 4.62 -11.95 -1.98
CA LEU A 226 4.31 -11.62 -0.59
C LEU A 226 2.82 -11.76 -0.31
N TYR A 227 2.51 -12.28 0.87
CA TYR A 227 1.19 -12.15 1.49
C TYR A 227 1.30 -11.18 2.66
N CYS A 228 0.54 -10.09 2.62
CA CYS A 228 0.56 -9.05 3.64
C CYS A 228 -0.85 -8.86 4.19
N GLN A 229 -1.03 -9.06 5.50
CA GLN A 229 -2.31 -8.91 6.18
C GLN A 229 -2.23 -7.88 7.31
N GLY A 230 -3.26 -7.02 7.41
CA GLY A 230 -3.30 -5.98 8.44
C GLY A 230 -2.32 -4.82 8.18
N SER A 231 -1.65 -4.81 7.03
CA SER A 231 -0.57 -3.87 6.77
C SER A 231 -1.06 -2.48 6.33
N HIS A 232 -0.17 -1.48 6.34
CA HIS A 232 -0.37 -0.19 5.68
C HIS A 232 0.05 -0.14 4.20
N GLY A 233 0.49 -1.26 3.62
CA GLY A 233 0.75 -1.40 2.18
C GLY A 233 2.20 -1.69 1.83
N ILE A 234 2.47 -1.74 0.52
CA ILE A 234 3.82 -1.66 -0.03
C ILE A 234 4.08 -0.19 -0.37
N SER A 235 4.91 0.45 0.43
CA SER A 235 5.03 1.91 0.47
C SER A 235 6.35 2.40 -0.09
N MET A 236 6.30 3.32 -1.04
CA MET A 236 7.42 4.18 -1.40
C MET A 236 7.34 5.43 -0.51
N GLY A 237 8.26 5.54 0.44
CA GLY A 237 8.40 6.67 1.34
C GLY A 237 8.00 6.40 2.79
N SER A 238 7.85 7.43 3.62
CA SER A 238 7.77 8.83 3.18
C SER A 238 9.09 9.42 2.65
N VAL A 239 8.98 10.29 1.65
CA VAL A 239 10.10 11.04 1.05
C VAL A 239 9.85 12.55 1.09
N GLY A 240 10.91 13.36 1.10
CA GLY A 240 10.82 14.81 1.11
C GLY A 240 10.60 15.42 2.50
N GLN A 241 10.86 14.65 3.56
CA GLN A 241 10.56 15.05 4.94
C GLN A 241 11.37 16.25 5.42
N TYR A 242 12.65 16.33 5.07
CA TYR A 242 13.58 17.33 5.61
C TYR A 242 13.93 18.38 4.56
N ALA A 243 13.73 19.66 4.89
CA ALA A 243 14.08 20.77 4.00
C ALA A 243 15.59 20.78 3.70
N GLY A 244 15.92 21.05 2.43
CA GLY A 244 17.31 21.02 1.95
C GLY A 244 17.88 19.61 1.71
N VAL A 245 17.15 18.56 2.08
CA VAL A 245 17.55 17.17 1.80
C VAL A 245 16.91 16.70 0.50
N GLN A 246 17.71 15.99 -0.31
CA GLN A 246 17.24 15.30 -1.50
C GLN A 246 17.01 13.82 -1.17
N ASP A 247 15.77 13.36 -1.37
CA ASP A 247 15.36 11.98 -1.16
C ASP A 247 15.01 11.32 -2.51
N ILE A 248 15.61 10.16 -2.80
CA ILE A 248 15.29 9.40 -4.01
C ILE A 248 14.77 7.99 -3.70
N ILE A 249 13.84 7.51 -4.52
CA ILE A 249 13.50 6.08 -4.62
C ILE A 249 13.45 5.75 -6.12
N ALA A 250 14.19 4.74 -6.56
CA ALA A 250 14.26 4.43 -7.98
C ALA A 250 14.47 2.96 -8.34
N ASN A 251 13.95 2.55 -9.48
CA ASN A 251 14.12 1.21 -10.05
C ASN A 251 13.60 0.12 -9.09
N VAL A 252 12.28 0.09 -8.91
CA VAL A 252 11.63 -0.83 -7.98
C VAL A 252 10.61 -1.67 -8.74
N LEU A 253 10.73 -2.99 -8.61
CA LEU A 253 9.72 -3.93 -9.07
C LEU A 253 9.05 -4.58 -7.87
N VAL A 254 7.75 -4.35 -7.75
CA VAL A 254 6.87 -5.01 -6.78
C VAL A 254 5.97 -5.94 -7.55
N LYS A 255 6.10 -7.27 -7.37
CA LYS A 255 5.39 -8.26 -8.20
C LYS A 255 4.72 -9.37 -7.41
N ASN A 256 3.53 -9.79 -7.81
CA ASN A 256 2.83 -10.93 -7.22
C ASN A 256 2.61 -10.74 -5.71
N ILE A 257 1.80 -9.75 -5.35
CA ILE A 257 1.52 -9.38 -3.96
C ILE A 257 0.05 -9.63 -3.66
N THR A 258 -0.23 -10.26 -2.52
CA THR A 258 -1.58 -10.36 -1.96
C THR A 258 -1.67 -9.49 -0.73
N MET A 259 -2.55 -8.48 -0.76
CA MET A 259 -2.86 -7.61 0.37
C MET A 259 -4.24 -7.95 0.92
N VAL A 260 -4.36 -8.19 2.22
CA VAL A 260 -5.62 -8.58 2.87
C VAL A 260 -5.87 -7.74 4.12
N ASN A 261 -7.10 -7.22 4.29
CA ASN A 261 -7.50 -6.44 5.47
C ASN A 261 -6.49 -5.32 5.78
N ALA A 262 -6.01 -4.64 4.74
CA ALA A 262 -4.93 -3.66 4.81
C ALA A 262 -5.46 -2.23 4.66
N GLU A 263 -4.73 -1.24 5.17
CA GLU A 263 -5.09 0.15 4.94
C GLU A 263 -4.87 0.54 3.48
N ASN A 264 -3.71 0.18 2.91
CA ASN A 264 -3.39 0.52 1.53
C ASN A 264 -2.81 -0.68 0.80
N GLY A 265 -2.91 -0.67 -0.54
CA GLY A 265 -2.23 -1.63 -1.40
C GLY A 265 -0.87 -1.10 -1.84
N ALA A 266 -0.79 -0.65 -3.10
CA ALA A 266 0.38 0.01 -3.64
C ALA A 266 0.36 1.51 -3.28
N ARG A 267 1.36 1.98 -2.52
CA ARG A 267 1.35 3.32 -1.93
C ARG A 267 2.61 4.12 -2.24
N ILE A 268 2.46 5.39 -2.57
CA ILE A 268 3.55 6.38 -2.66
C ILE A 268 3.19 7.55 -1.74
N LYS A 269 4.11 7.91 -0.83
CA LYS A 269 3.94 8.99 0.15
C LYS A 269 5.09 9.99 0.05
N ALA A 270 4.80 11.21 -0.32
CA ALA A 270 5.73 12.34 -0.28
C ALA A 270 5.16 13.45 0.59
N PHE A 271 6.02 14.08 1.39
CA PHE A 271 5.66 15.28 2.13
C PHE A 271 5.40 16.44 1.17
N GLY A 272 4.55 17.38 1.60
CA GLY A 272 4.39 18.66 0.93
C GLY A 272 5.63 19.55 1.09
N GLY A 273 5.55 20.74 0.52
CA GLY A 273 6.56 21.78 0.70
C GLY A 273 6.47 22.41 2.09
N SER A 274 7.44 23.28 2.39
CA SER A 274 7.46 24.10 3.59
C SER A 274 8.09 25.45 3.26
N SER A 275 7.63 26.51 3.93
CA SER A 275 8.27 27.82 3.91
C SER A 275 9.57 27.85 4.72
N SER A 276 9.74 26.95 5.68
CA SER A 276 10.91 26.92 6.55
C SER A 276 12.06 26.17 5.89
N PRO A 277 13.26 26.78 5.76
CA PRO A 277 14.42 26.14 5.14
C PRO A 277 15.04 25.02 5.99
N THR A 278 14.63 24.88 7.27
CA THR A 278 15.11 23.85 8.21
C THR A 278 13.98 22.96 8.73
N SER A 279 12.87 22.89 7.98
CA SER A 279 11.71 22.09 8.33
C SER A 279 12.06 20.59 8.41
N ALA A 280 11.52 19.91 9.42
CA ALA A 280 11.53 18.45 9.55
C ALA A 280 10.17 17.80 9.23
N LYS A 281 9.24 18.59 8.68
CA LYS A 281 7.86 18.21 8.32
C LYS A 281 7.52 18.68 6.91
N GLY A 282 8.36 18.30 5.95
CA GLY A 282 8.24 18.68 4.54
C GLY A 282 9.22 19.76 4.10
N GLY A 283 9.26 20.01 2.79
CA GLY A 283 10.18 20.95 2.14
C GLY A 283 11.43 20.32 1.51
N GLY A 284 11.63 19.02 1.70
CA GLY A 284 12.64 18.25 0.98
C GLY A 284 12.30 18.11 -0.51
N ASN A 285 13.31 17.79 -1.32
CA ASN A 285 13.16 17.60 -2.76
C ASN A 285 13.58 16.19 -3.18
N GLY A 286 13.49 15.87 -4.47
CA GLY A 286 14.00 14.63 -5.03
C GLY A 286 12.98 13.96 -5.94
N TYR A 287 12.99 12.63 -5.99
CA TYR A 287 12.09 11.91 -6.89
C TYR A 287 11.78 10.46 -6.49
N VAL A 288 10.60 9.99 -6.91
CA VAL A 288 10.21 8.58 -6.94
C VAL A 288 10.02 8.21 -8.41
N ARG A 289 10.84 7.29 -8.94
CA ARG A 289 10.91 7.03 -10.39
C ARG A 289 11.10 5.57 -10.75
N ASN A 290 10.50 5.14 -11.86
CA ASN A 290 10.65 3.78 -12.41
C ASN A 290 10.23 2.75 -11.35
N ILE A 291 8.97 2.82 -10.97
CA ILE A 291 8.34 1.94 -10.00
C ILE A 291 7.27 1.15 -10.71
N THR A 292 7.34 -0.17 -10.66
CA THR A 292 6.32 -1.04 -11.23
C THR A 292 5.68 -1.86 -10.12
N PHE A 293 4.37 -1.69 -9.94
CA PHE A 293 3.52 -2.57 -9.17
C PHE A 293 2.79 -3.50 -10.14
N GLN A 294 3.12 -4.80 -10.10
CA GLN A 294 2.62 -5.79 -11.03
C GLN A 294 1.96 -6.97 -10.30
N ASP A 295 0.85 -7.50 -10.82
CA ASP A 295 0.19 -8.71 -10.30
C ASP A 295 -0.16 -8.54 -8.81
N PHE A 296 -0.96 -7.52 -8.51
CA PHE A 296 -1.28 -7.10 -7.14
C PHE A 296 -2.74 -7.41 -6.84
N ARG A 297 -3.02 -8.29 -5.88
CA ARG A 297 -4.39 -8.67 -5.48
C ARG A 297 -4.72 -8.02 -4.14
N CYS A 298 -5.74 -7.18 -4.10
CA CYS A 298 -6.25 -6.52 -2.91
C CYS A 298 -7.55 -7.18 -2.43
N ASP A 299 -7.65 -7.57 -1.17
CA ASP A 299 -8.89 -8.07 -0.56
C ASP A 299 -9.20 -7.28 0.71
N ASN A 300 -10.35 -6.59 0.72
CA ASN A 300 -10.78 -5.73 1.82
C ASN A 300 -9.70 -4.68 2.20
N VAL A 301 -9.12 -4.02 1.20
CA VAL A 301 -8.08 -2.99 1.39
C VAL A 301 -8.73 -1.59 1.39
N LYS A 302 -8.40 -0.69 2.32
CA LYS A 302 -9.08 0.62 2.37
C LYS A 302 -8.80 1.48 1.13
N LEU A 303 -7.55 1.54 0.69
CA LEU A 303 -7.11 2.21 -0.51
C LEU A 303 -6.14 1.34 -1.34
N PRO A 304 -6.64 0.59 -2.35
CA PRO A 304 -5.80 -0.31 -3.14
C PRO A 304 -4.60 0.37 -3.83
N ILE A 305 -4.76 1.60 -4.28
CA ILE A 305 -3.69 2.43 -4.86
C ILE A 305 -3.75 3.82 -4.21
N VAL A 306 -2.59 4.32 -3.77
CA VAL A 306 -2.45 5.66 -3.19
C VAL A 306 -1.20 6.34 -3.73
N ILE A 307 -1.37 7.58 -4.18
CA ILE A 307 -0.28 8.54 -4.38
C ILE A 307 -0.65 9.79 -3.60
N ASP A 308 0.13 10.11 -2.57
CA ASP A 308 -0.07 11.26 -1.71
C ASP A 308 1.19 12.12 -1.70
N GLN A 309 1.11 13.36 -2.20
CA GLN A 309 2.19 14.36 -2.17
C GLN A 309 1.98 15.43 -1.09
N CYS A 310 1.02 15.22 -0.18
CA CYS A 310 0.75 16.08 0.96
C CYS A 310 0.79 15.27 2.26
N TYR A 311 1.59 14.19 2.29
CA TYR A 311 1.68 13.31 3.45
C TYR A 311 2.09 14.10 4.70
N GLU A 312 1.33 13.94 5.79
CA GLU A 312 1.48 14.68 7.05
C GLU A 312 1.56 16.22 6.89
N THR A 313 1.00 16.75 5.80
CA THR A 313 0.99 18.17 5.46
C THR A 313 -0.46 18.64 5.32
N SER A 314 -0.85 19.72 6.02
CA SER A 314 -2.22 20.24 5.88
C SER A 314 -2.51 20.66 4.44
N SER A 315 -3.75 20.53 4.00
CA SER A 315 -4.18 20.92 2.64
C SER A 315 -3.84 22.37 2.31
N SER A 316 -4.03 23.29 3.27
CA SER A 316 -3.68 24.71 3.14
C SER A 316 -2.17 24.94 2.96
N THR A 317 -1.34 24.23 3.73
CA THR A 317 0.12 24.31 3.63
C THR A 317 0.58 23.72 2.31
N CYS A 318 0.06 22.55 1.93
CA CYS A 318 0.44 21.89 0.68
C CYS A 318 0.02 22.71 -0.56
N ALA A 319 -1.12 23.40 -0.52
CA ALA A 319 -1.54 24.29 -1.60
C ALA A 319 -0.62 25.52 -1.74
N SER A 320 -0.16 26.08 -0.61
CA SER A 320 0.74 27.24 -0.59
C SER A 320 2.19 26.85 -0.91
N TYR A 321 2.59 25.66 -0.49
CA TYR A 321 3.92 25.07 -0.63
C TYR A 321 3.76 23.64 -1.13
N PRO A 322 3.59 23.43 -2.45
CA PRO A 322 3.45 22.10 -3.01
C PRO A 322 4.72 21.28 -2.80
N SER A 323 4.57 19.95 -2.82
CA SER A 323 5.71 19.04 -2.75
C SER A 323 6.75 19.34 -3.84
N LYS A 324 8.03 19.22 -3.47
CA LYS A 324 9.16 19.33 -4.40
C LYS A 324 9.69 17.97 -4.85
N VAL A 325 9.00 16.88 -4.50
CA VAL A 325 9.34 15.53 -4.92
C VAL A 325 8.64 15.25 -6.25
N LEU A 326 9.41 14.90 -7.28
CA LEU A 326 8.86 14.48 -8.57
C LEU A 326 8.46 13.00 -8.52
N ILE A 327 7.24 12.68 -8.93
CA ILE A 327 6.79 11.29 -9.09
C ILE A 327 6.56 11.06 -10.58
N ASN A 328 7.33 10.16 -11.19
CA ASN A 328 7.23 9.89 -12.62
C ASN A 328 7.58 8.45 -12.96
N ASP A 329 7.10 7.95 -14.11
CA ASP A 329 7.37 6.58 -14.57
C ASP A 329 6.93 5.52 -13.53
N ILE A 330 5.64 5.59 -13.17
CA ILE A 330 4.99 4.68 -12.22
C ILE A 330 4.00 3.82 -12.99
N HIS A 331 4.16 2.50 -12.89
CA HIS A 331 3.33 1.52 -13.60
C HIS A 331 2.52 0.70 -12.61
N TYR A 332 1.22 0.59 -12.84
CA TYR A 332 0.32 -0.31 -12.13
C TYR A 332 -0.23 -1.32 -13.14
N ILE A 333 0.22 -2.55 -13.08
CA ILE A 333 -0.07 -3.59 -14.07
C ILE A 333 -0.79 -4.74 -13.37
N ASN A 334 -2.01 -5.07 -13.80
CA ASN A 334 -2.80 -6.16 -13.21
C ASN A 334 -3.00 -6.02 -11.68
N VAL A 335 -3.46 -4.83 -11.26
CA VAL A 335 -3.90 -4.57 -9.89
C VAL A 335 -5.40 -4.85 -9.80
N THR A 336 -5.82 -5.84 -8.99
CA THR A 336 -7.20 -6.35 -8.96
C THR A 336 -7.72 -6.48 -7.52
N GLY A 337 -9.04 -6.60 -7.36
CA GLY A 337 -9.67 -6.94 -6.08
C GLY A 337 -10.57 -5.84 -5.49
N THR A 338 -10.70 -5.77 -4.15
CA THR A 338 -11.73 -4.96 -3.48
C THR A 338 -11.16 -3.85 -2.58
N GLY A 339 -11.71 -2.64 -2.75
CA GLY A 339 -11.45 -1.47 -1.90
C GLY A 339 -12.60 -1.19 -0.90
N THR A 340 -12.33 -0.77 0.33
CA THR A 340 -13.40 -0.50 1.32
C THR A 340 -14.06 0.87 1.19
N LYS A 341 -13.43 1.86 0.53
CA LYS A 341 -14.09 3.15 0.23
C LYS A 341 -15.33 3.02 -0.65
N SER A 342 -15.46 1.93 -1.42
CA SER A 342 -16.72 1.60 -2.11
C SER A 342 -17.91 1.48 -1.13
N ARG A 343 -17.68 1.01 0.10
CA ARG A 343 -18.70 0.92 1.16
C ARG A 343 -19.17 2.30 1.65
N GLU A 344 -18.29 3.30 1.69
CA GLU A 344 -18.68 4.69 2.02
C GLU A 344 -19.64 5.23 0.96
N VAL A 345 -19.35 4.98 -0.33
CA VAL A 345 -20.22 5.39 -1.44
C VAL A 345 -21.55 4.65 -1.40
N VAL A 346 -21.57 3.35 -1.08
CA VAL A 346 -22.82 2.56 -0.91
C VAL A 346 -23.63 3.07 0.26
N THR A 347 -22.99 3.38 1.39
CA THR A 347 -23.68 3.96 2.55
C THR A 347 -24.30 5.30 2.18
N MET A 348 -23.55 6.13 1.43
CA MET A 348 -24.07 7.39 0.94
C MET A 348 -25.24 7.14 -0.04
N TRP A 349 -25.16 6.16 -0.95
CA TRP A 349 -26.26 5.81 -1.87
C TRP A 349 -27.57 5.60 -1.11
N PHE A 350 -27.57 4.70 -0.13
CA PHE A 350 -28.76 4.42 0.67
C PHE A 350 -29.16 5.60 1.57
N THR A 351 -28.26 6.53 1.86
CA THR A 351 -28.62 7.78 2.55
C THR A 351 -29.33 8.76 1.63
N ALA A 352 -28.85 8.91 0.39
CA ALA A 352 -29.40 9.87 -0.58
C ALA A 352 -30.70 9.36 -1.24
N PHE A 353 -30.84 8.05 -1.41
CA PHE A 353 -31.89 7.39 -2.17
C PHE A 353 -32.78 6.49 -1.28
N ASN A 354 -33.19 7.00 -0.12
CA ASN A 354 -33.97 6.26 0.88
C ASN A 354 -35.51 6.37 0.72
N ILE A 355 -36.00 6.78 -0.45
CA ILE A 355 -37.45 6.87 -0.68
C ILE A 355 -38.04 5.47 -0.97
N PRO A 356 -39.30 5.18 -0.58
CA PRO A 356 -39.88 3.83 -0.68
C PRO A 356 -39.77 3.18 -2.05
N PHE A 357 -39.98 3.97 -3.12
CA PHE A 357 -39.84 3.49 -4.49
C PHE A 357 -38.41 3.01 -4.80
N LEU A 358 -37.39 3.81 -4.49
CA LEU A 358 -35.99 3.43 -4.75
C LEU A 358 -35.53 2.28 -3.86
N LEU A 359 -36.08 2.13 -2.65
CA LEU A 359 -35.84 0.97 -1.79
C LEU A 359 -36.55 -0.30 -2.28
N THR A 360 -37.58 -0.17 -3.12
CA THR A 360 -38.20 -1.33 -3.80
C THR A 360 -37.33 -1.80 -4.96
N VAL A 361 -36.71 -0.86 -5.68
CA VAL A 361 -35.78 -1.16 -6.80
C VAL A 361 -34.45 -1.70 -6.27
N CYS A 362 -33.89 -1.04 -5.26
CA CYS A 362 -32.61 -1.36 -4.62
C CYS A 362 -32.84 -1.51 -3.10
N PRO A 363 -33.13 -2.71 -2.60
CA PRO A 363 -33.45 -2.92 -1.18
C PRO A 363 -32.24 -2.69 -0.27
N ASP A 364 -32.49 -2.03 0.87
CA ASP A 364 -31.48 -1.80 1.91
C ASP A 364 -31.32 -3.03 2.82
N THR A 365 -30.93 -4.15 2.21
CA THR A 365 -30.61 -5.42 2.87
C THR A 365 -29.13 -5.75 2.70
N PRO A 366 -28.55 -6.69 3.48
CA PRO A 366 -27.16 -7.12 3.25
C PRO A 366 -26.88 -7.56 1.80
N ALA A 367 -27.80 -8.30 1.18
CA ALA A 367 -27.68 -8.72 -0.22
C ALA A 367 -27.77 -7.54 -1.20
N GLY A 368 -28.72 -6.62 -0.99
CA GLY A 368 -28.86 -5.41 -1.82
C GLY A 368 -27.67 -4.45 -1.69
N ARG A 369 -27.13 -4.25 -0.47
CA ARG A 369 -25.90 -3.49 -0.24
C ARG A 369 -24.69 -4.13 -0.91
N ALA A 370 -24.56 -5.46 -0.86
CA ALA A 370 -23.48 -6.17 -1.54
C ALA A 370 -23.58 -6.04 -3.07
N TRP A 371 -24.79 -6.16 -3.63
CA TRP A 371 -25.04 -5.95 -5.05
C TRP A 371 -24.73 -4.50 -5.49
N ASN A 372 -25.16 -3.51 -4.70
CA ASN A 372 -24.89 -2.11 -4.98
C ASN A 372 -23.39 -1.79 -4.86
N SER A 373 -22.71 -2.37 -3.87
CA SER A 373 -21.25 -2.28 -3.74
C SER A 373 -20.54 -2.82 -4.97
N ARG A 374 -20.94 -4.00 -5.45
CA ARG A 374 -20.41 -4.57 -6.69
C ARG A 374 -20.65 -3.62 -7.84
N SER A 375 -21.90 -3.22 -8.07
CA SER A 375 -22.29 -2.33 -9.17
C SER A 375 -21.52 -1.02 -9.19
N LEU A 376 -21.41 -0.32 -8.05
CA LEU A 376 -20.68 0.95 -7.95
C LEU A 376 -19.17 0.76 -8.13
N SER A 377 -18.63 -0.41 -7.76
CA SER A 377 -17.21 -0.72 -7.92
C SER A 377 -16.83 -1.21 -9.32
N THR A 378 -17.74 -1.89 -10.03
CA THR A 378 -17.48 -2.51 -11.34
C THR A 378 -16.87 -1.54 -12.36
N PRO A 379 -17.44 -0.35 -12.62
CA PRO A 379 -16.84 0.55 -13.60
C PRO A 379 -15.54 1.19 -13.10
N ILE A 380 -15.37 1.36 -11.79
CA ILE A 380 -14.12 1.84 -11.20
C ILE A 380 -13.00 0.80 -11.38
N SER A 381 -13.36 -0.48 -11.34
CA SER A 381 -12.42 -1.61 -11.41
C SER A 381 -12.06 -2.05 -12.84
N SER A 382 -12.76 -1.56 -13.86
CA SER A 382 -12.55 -1.95 -15.25
C SER A 382 -12.34 -0.71 -16.14
N PRO A 383 -11.12 -0.48 -16.66
CA PRO A 383 -10.84 0.63 -17.58
C PRO A 383 -11.72 0.61 -18.83
N ALA A 384 -12.14 -0.58 -19.29
CA ALA A 384 -13.00 -0.75 -20.46
C ALA A 384 -14.42 -0.19 -20.27
N SER A 385 -14.84 0.08 -19.03
CA SER A 385 -16.17 0.64 -18.75
C SER A 385 -16.26 2.15 -18.98
N ASN A 386 -15.12 2.85 -19.08
CA ASN A 386 -15.03 4.31 -19.14
C ASN A 386 -15.85 5.04 -18.05
N GLY A 387 -16.09 4.39 -16.90
CA GLY A 387 -16.87 4.94 -15.80
C GLY A 387 -16.01 5.41 -14.63
N PHE A 388 -16.46 6.46 -13.95
CA PHE A 388 -15.77 7.03 -12.79
C PHE A 388 -16.76 7.56 -11.75
N VAL A 389 -16.29 7.65 -10.50
CA VAL A 389 -17.07 8.21 -9.38
C VAL A 389 -16.31 9.39 -8.79
N LEU A 390 -17.00 10.53 -8.69
CA LEU A 390 -16.54 11.71 -7.99
C LEU A 390 -17.17 11.71 -6.59
N ILE A 391 -16.39 12.04 -5.56
CA ILE A 391 -16.87 12.11 -4.17
C ILE A 391 -16.49 13.44 -3.53
N ILE A 392 -17.32 13.93 -2.63
CA ILE A 392 -17.00 15.01 -1.69
C ILE A 392 -16.98 14.42 -0.29
N LYS A 393 -15.92 14.74 0.45
CA LYS A 393 -15.73 14.34 1.84
C LYS A 393 -15.86 15.56 2.75
N ASP A 394 -16.34 15.31 3.97
CA ASP A 394 -16.34 16.31 5.04
C ASP A 394 -15.08 16.15 5.89
N ASP A 395 -14.11 17.03 5.64
CA ASP A 395 -12.81 17.08 6.32
C ASP A 395 -12.92 17.54 7.79
N SER A 396 -14.10 17.99 8.26
CA SER A 396 -14.30 18.28 9.68
C SER A 396 -14.53 17.03 10.53
N THR A 397 -14.76 15.88 9.89
CA THR A 397 -14.94 14.59 10.57
C THR A 397 -13.62 13.81 10.60
N PRO A 398 -13.26 13.14 11.72
CA PRO A 398 -12.03 12.35 11.82
C PRO A 398 -11.87 11.28 10.73
N ASP A 399 -13.00 10.76 10.22
CA ASP A 399 -13.02 9.72 9.19
C ASP A 399 -13.13 10.26 7.75
N HIS A 400 -13.21 11.58 7.56
CA HIS A 400 -13.42 12.25 6.27
C HIS A 400 -14.59 11.62 5.50
N LYS A 401 -15.78 11.59 6.12
CA LYS A 401 -16.96 10.87 5.61
C LYS A 401 -17.37 11.39 4.23
N VAL A 402 -17.74 10.48 3.32
CA VAL A 402 -18.34 10.85 2.03
C VAL A 402 -19.74 11.42 2.27
N VAL A 403 -19.94 12.67 1.85
CA VAL A 403 -21.21 13.43 2.05
C VAL A 403 -21.95 13.71 0.75
N SER A 404 -21.29 13.54 -0.39
CA SER A 404 -21.88 13.66 -1.72
C SER A 404 -21.07 12.84 -2.72
N PHE A 405 -21.70 12.34 -3.77
CA PHE A 405 -21.04 11.64 -4.87
C PHE A 405 -21.79 11.79 -6.19
N ALA A 406 -21.06 11.57 -7.28
CA ALA A 406 -21.61 11.47 -8.61
C ALA A 406 -20.94 10.32 -9.38
N ARG A 407 -21.72 9.59 -10.18
CA ARG A 407 -21.23 8.52 -11.06
C ARG A 407 -21.45 8.93 -12.50
N TYR A 408 -20.38 8.88 -13.28
CA TYR A 408 -20.36 9.23 -14.69
C TYR A 408 -19.81 8.09 -15.53
N PHE A 409 -20.25 8.05 -16.79
CA PHE A 409 -19.67 7.23 -17.85
C PHE A 409 -19.32 8.11 -19.03
N LYS A 410 -18.14 7.91 -19.63
CA LYS A 410 -17.82 8.44 -20.95
C LYS A 410 -18.18 7.39 -22.00
N LEU A 411 -19.32 7.60 -22.65
CA LEU A 411 -19.88 6.66 -23.63
C LEU A 411 -19.40 7.04 -25.03
N ASP A 412 -18.91 6.04 -25.77
CA ASP A 412 -18.57 6.17 -27.18
C ASP A 412 -19.78 5.85 -28.07
N GLU A 413 -19.60 5.76 -29.38
CA GLU A 413 -20.65 5.45 -30.35
C GLU A 413 -21.24 4.03 -30.25
N ASN A 414 -20.56 3.10 -29.56
CA ASN A 414 -20.95 1.70 -29.39
C ASN A 414 -21.59 1.43 -28.02
N TRP A 415 -22.01 2.47 -27.31
CA TRP A 415 -22.59 2.35 -25.98
C TRP A 415 -23.83 1.45 -25.93
N SER A 416 -24.02 0.71 -24.84
CA SER A 416 -25.14 -0.21 -24.68
C SER A 416 -26.28 0.41 -23.87
N GLU A 417 -27.51 0.20 -24.33
CA GLU A 417 -28.73 0.49 -23.58
C GLU A 417 -28.97 -0.49 -22.41
N ASP A 418 -28.32 -1.67 -22.45
CA ASP A 418 -28.48 -2.68 -21.41
C ASP A 418 -27.81 -2.23 -20.10
N TRP A 419 -28.63 -2.04 -19.07
CA TRP A 419 -28.20 -1.60 -17.75
C TRP A 419 -27.19 -2.58 -17.11
N LYS A 420 -27.19 -3.86 -17.50
CA LYS A 420 -26.23 -4.88 -17.02
C LYS A 420 -24.80 -4.67 -17.51
N THR A 421 -24.61 -3.80 -18.50
CA THR A 421 -23.25 -3.35 -18.88
C THR A 421 -22.66 -2.36 -17.88
N ARG A 422 -23.51 -1.71 -17.08
CA ARG A 422 -23.13 -0.65 -16.13
C ARG A 422 -23.42 -1.02 -14.68
N TRP A 423 -24.28 -2.00 -14.42
CA TRP A 423 -24.56 -2.53 -13.08
C TRP A 423 -24.30 -4.02 -13.02
N TRP A 424 -24.12 -4.54 -11.80
CA TRP A 424 -23.80 -5.94 -11.60
C TRP A 424 -24.96 -6.84 -12.08
N PRO A 425 -24.73 -7.78 -13.01
CA PRO A 425 -25.81 -8.52 -13.66
C PRO A 425 -26.48 -9.55 -12.74
N GLU A 426 -25.74 -10.09 -11.76
CA GLU A 426 -26.26 -11.14 -10.88
C GLU A 426 -26.97 -10.53 -9.67
N LEU A 427 -28.28 -10.71 -9.57
CA LEU A 427 -29.09 -10.10 -8.54
C LEU A 427 -28.92 -10.75 -7.16
N GLY A 428 -28.99 -9.93 -6.10
CA GLY A 428 -29.03 -10.40 -4.73
C GLY A 428 -30.43 -10.84 -4.29
N GLU A 429 -30.50 -11.53 -3.15
CA GLU A 429 -31.78 -11.92 -2.53
C GLU A 429 -32.69 -10.70 -2.31
N GLY A 430 -33.98 -10.86 -2.67
CA GLY A 430 -34.99 -9.80 -2.58
C GLY A 430 -34.99 -8.78 -3.72
N MET A 431 -34.11 -8.93 -4.72
CA MET A 431 -34.09 -8.10 -5.93
C MET A 431 -34.80 -8.81 -7.09
N SER A 432 -35.38 -8.04 -8.01
CA SER A 432 -36.12 -8.57 -9.17
C SER A 432 -35.65 -7.92 -10.46
N GLU A 433 -35.39 -8.75 -11.48
CA GLU A 433 -35.01 -8.29 -12.81
C GLU A 433 -36.17 -7.54 -13.49
N GLU A 434 -37.41 -7.96 -13.25
CA GLU A 434 -38.60 -7.27 -13.77
C GLU A 434 -38.73 -5.85 -13.21
N ILE A 435 -38.34 -5.67 -11.93
CA ILE A 435 -38.34 -4.35 -11.28
C ILE A 435 -37.17 -3.50 -11.77
N LEU A 436 -35.96 -4.06 -11.85
CA LEU A 436 -34.76 -3.32 -12.24
C LEU A 436 -34.73 -2.97 -13.73
N GLY A 437 -35.00 -3.93 -14.62
CA GLY A 437 -34.98 -3.70 -16.07
C GLY A 437 -36.27 -3.04 -16.56
N PRO A 438 -37.32 -3.83 -16.89
CA PRO A 438 -38.54 -3.32 -17.53
C PRO A 438 -39.23 -2.16 -16.80
N ALA A 439 -39.28 -2.18 -15.46
CA ALA A 439 -39.99 -1.17 -14.68
C ALA A 439 -39.14 0.07 -14.33
N PHE A 440 -37.81 -0.02 -14.32
CA PHE A 440 -36.94 1.07 -13.87
C PHE A 440 -35.94 1.52 -14.93
N PHE A 441 -34.98 0.67 -15.33
CA PHE A 441 -33.90 1.07 -16.24
C PHE A 441 -34.33 1.16 -17.71
N ASP A 442 -35.16 0.24 -18.21
CA ASP A 442 -35.51 0.18 -19.63
C ASP A 442 -36.24 1.44 -20.13
N PRO A 443 -37.19 2.05 -19.38
CA PRO A 443 -37.76 3.33 -19.76
C PRO A 443 -36.72 4.46 -19.89
N MET A 444 -35.78 4.54 -18.95
CA MET A 444 -34.69 5.52 -19.00
C MET A 444 -33.75 5.25 -20.18
N ALA A 445 -33.41 3.99 -20.46
CA ALA A 445 -32.58 3.61 -21.58
C ALA A 445 -33.22 3.98 -22.94
N ARG A 446 -34.55 3.86 -23.07
CA ARG A 446 -35.27 4.28 -24.29
C ARG A 446 -35.18 5.78 -24.53
N GLN A 447 -35.43 6.61 -23.52
CA GLN A 447 -35.33 8.07 -23.67
C GLN A 447 -33.87 8.53 -23.86
N HIS A 448 -32.91 7.86 -23.20
CA HIS A 448 -31.48 8.08 -23.39
C HIS A 448 -31.07 7.84 -24.85
N ARG A 449 -31.50 6.71 -25.43
CA ARG A 449 -31.28 6.39 -26.84
C ARG A 449 -31.92 7.39 -27.79
N VAL A 450 -33.12 7.89 -27.50
CA VAL A 450 -33.77 8.89 -28.36
C VAL A 450 -33.08 10.25 -28.27
N ALA A 451 -32.62 10.65 -27.08
CA ALA A 451 -31.96 11.94 -26.88
C ALA A 451 -30.54 11.98 -27.47
N MET A 452 -29.78 10.89 -27.31
CA MET A 452 -28.37 10.84 -27.69
C MET A 452 -28.10 10.11 -29.00
N GLU A 453 -29.04 9.28 -29.46
CA GLU A 453 -28.85 8.36 -30.58
C GLU A 453 -27.59 7.51 -30.34
N ARG A 454 -26.55 7.67 -31.18
CA ARG A 454 -25.24 7.02 -31.02
C ARG A 454 -24.12 8.04 -30.83
N ARG A 455 -24.45 9.29 -30.47
CA ARG A 455 -23.44 10.33 -30.25
C ARG A 455 -22.62 10.03 -28.99
N PRO A 456 -21.29 10.17 -29.02
CA PRO A 456 -20.47 10.09 -27.81
C PRO A 456 -20.84 11.19 -26.81
N HIS A 457 -20.87 10.86 -25.53
CA HIS A 457 -21.26 11.80 -24.48
C HIS A 457 -20.85 11.32 -23.09
N TYR A 458 -20.82 12.26 -22.16
CA TYR A 458 -20.80 11.94 -20.73
C TYR A 458 -22.22 11.64 -20.25
N PHE A 459 -22.42 10.50 -19.63
CA PHE A 459 -23.67 10.15 -18.96
C PHE A 459 -23.51 10.31 -17.44
N LEU A 460 -24.18 11.31 -16.86
CA LEU A 460 -24.34 11.40 -15.41
C LEU A 460 -25.47 10.46 -14.99
N GLU A 461 -25.10 9.29 -14.52
CA GLU A 461 -26.08 8.29 -14.12
C GLU A 461 -26.63 8.56 -12.72
N VAL A 462 -25.77 9.00 -11.81
CA VAL A 462 -26.11 9.10 -10.38
C VAL A 462 -25.55 10.37 -9.80
N LEU A 463 -26.39 11.11 -9.08
CA LEU A 463 -25.98 12.22 -8.24
C LEU A 463 -26.71 12.15 -6.90
N GLY A 464 -25.98 11.99 -5.81
CA GLY A 464 -26.55 11.90 -4.46
C GLY A 464 -25.83 12.80 -3.47
N THR A 465 -26.59 13.47 -2.61
CA THR A 465 -26.07 14.28 -1.50
C THR A 465 -26.83 13.95 -0.24
N HIS A 466 -26.07 13.71 0.84
CA HIS A 466 -26.60 13.46 2.17
C HIS A 466 -27.57 14.58 2.57
N ASP A 467 -28.72 14.22 3.14
CA ASP A 467 -29.82 15.15 3.49
C ASP A 467 -29.36 16.38 4.30
N LYS A 468 -28.54 16.20 5.34
CA LYS A 468 -27.95 17.26 6.18
C LYS A 468 -27.03 18.23 5.43
N TYR A 469 -26.54 17.87 4.25
CA TYR A 469 -25.59 18.66 3.46
C TYR A 469 -26.22 19.25 2.19
N ARG A 470 -27.54 19.05 1.99
CA ARG A 470 -28.27 19.66 0.88
C ARG A 470 -28.32 21.19 1.04
N GLY A 471 -28.33 21.91 -0.08
CA GLY A 471 -28.28 23.38 -0.10
C GLY A 471 -26.88 23.98 0.05
N LEU A 472 -25.86 23.19 0.38
CA LEU A 472 -24.47 23.67 0.54
C LEU A 472 -23.66 23.69 -0.77
N GLY A 473 -24.30 23.47 -1.93
CA GLY A 473 -23.64 23.48 -3.24
C GLY A 473 -22.76 22.26 -3.53
N LEU A 474 -22.81 21.19 -2.73
CA LEU A 474 -21.97 20.00 -2.95
C LEU A 474 -22.25 19.32 -4.29
N ALA A 475 -23.54 19.09 -4.60
CA ALA A 475 -23.97 18.54 -5.88
C ALA A 475 -23.53 19.43 -7.06
N SER A 476 -23.55 20.76 -6.88
CA SER A 476 -23.09 21.72 -7.88
C SER A 476 -21.60 21.55 -8.21
N ARG A 477 -20.75 21.30 -7.22
CA ARG A 477 -19.31 21.07 -7.44
C ARG A 477 -19.03 19.79 -8.22
N LEU A 478 -19.79 18.72 -7.95
CA LEU A 478 -19.68 17.46 -8.68
C LEU A 478 -20.16 17.59 -10.12
N LEU A 479 -21.23 18.38 -10.34
CA LEU A 479 -21.73 18.73 -11.67
C LEU A 479 -20.72 19.58 -12.44
N GLU A 480 -20.16 20.61 -11.79
CA GLU A 480 -19.15 21.48 -12.38
C GLU A 480 -17.95 20.68 -12.89
N ARG A 481 -17.45 19.73 -12.09
CA ARG A 481 -16.33 18.88 -12.49
C ARG A 481 -16.68 17.99 -13.68
N GLY A 482 -17.84 17.31 -13.64
CA GLY A 482 -18.26 16.44 -14.75
C GLY A 482 -18.52 17.22 -16.05
N CYS A 483 -19.19 18.36 -15.97
CA CYS A 483 -19.43 19.24 -17.11
C CYS A 483 -18.14 19.80 -17.70
N LYS A 484 -17.18 20.19 -16.85
CA LYS A 484 -15.88 20.68 -17.30
C LYS A 484 -15.10 19.60 -18.07
N MET A 485 -15.14 18.35 -17.62
CA MET A 485 -14.51 17.23 -18.35
C MET A 485 -15.16 17.03 -19.72
N ALA A 486 -16.49 17.12 -19.81
CA ALA A 486 -17.20 17.04 -21.08
C ALA A 486 -16.85 18.20 -22.03
N ASP A 487 -16.73 19.43 -21.50
CA ASP A 487 -16.31 20.60 -22.27
C ASP A 487 -14.86 20.47 -22.77
N GLU A 488 -13.93 19.99 -21.93
CA GLU A 488 -12.53 19.72 -22.28
C GLU A 488 -12.39 18.67 -23.39
N ASP A 489 -13.25 17.65 -23.37
CA ASP A 489 -13.31 16.60 -24.39
C ASP A 489 -14.12 17.01 -25.63
N GLY A 490 -14.82 18.15 -25.58
CA GLY A 490 -15.65 18.64 -26.68
C GLY A 490 -16.89 17.79 -26.96
N ILE A 491 -17.44 17.10 -25.96
CA ILE A 491 -18.62 16.22 -26.09
C ILE A 491 -19.73 16.57 -25.11
N GLU A 492 -20.96 16.22 -25.43
CA GLU A 492 -22.16 16.61 -24.66
C GLU A 492 -22.28 15.84 -23.33
N THR A 493 -23.19 16.31 -22.46
CA THR A 493 -23.55 15.59 -21.23
C THR A 493 -25.04 15.27 -21.20
N TYR A 494 -25.39 14.04 -20.85
CA TYR A 494 -26.76 13.55 -20.71
C TYR A 494 -27.04 13.12 -19.27
N LEU A 495 -28.29 13.27 -18.82
CA LEU A 495 -28.80 12.70 -17.57
C LEU A 495 -30.32 12.52 -17.59
N ASP A 496 -30.82 11.71 -16.66
CA ASP A 496 -32.24 11.57 -16.37
C ASP A 496 -32.57 12.25 -15.03
N ALA A 497 -33.26 13.39 -15.09
CA ALA A 497 -33.53 14.22 -13.94
C ALA A 497 -34.83 13.80 -13.24
N GLY A 498 -34.75 13.49 -11.95
CA GLY A 498 -35.92 13.53 -11.08
C GLY A 498 -36.46 14.96 -11.00
N LYS A 499 -37.79 15.11 -10.96
CA LYS A 499 -38.49 16.42 -11.00
C LYS A 499 -37.95 17.44 -9.99
N LEU A 500 -37.61 17.01 -8.77
CA LEU A 500 -37.08 17.89 -7.72
C LEU A 500 -35.64 18.39 -7.99
N ALA A 501 -34.89 17.67 -8.82
CA ALA A 501 -33.49 17.99 -9.14
C ALA A 501 -33.34 18.79 -10.44
N GLN A 502 -34.37 18.84 -11.31
CA GLN A 502 -34.32 19.59 -12.58
C GLN A 502 -33.79 21.02 -12.44
N PRO A 503 -34.24 21.86 -11.48
CA PRO A 503 -33.75 23.24 -11.37
C PRO A 503 -32.25 23.33 -11.07
N LEU A 504 -31.66 22.29 -10.45
CA LEU A 504 -30.21 22.24 -10.27
C LEU A 504 -29.52 22.09 -11.63
N TYR A 505 -29.95 21.14 -12.45
CA TYR A 505 -29.34 20.85 -13.75
C TYR A 505 -29.52 22.00 -14.75
N GLU A 506 -30.68 22.66 -14.77
CA GLU A 506 -30.93 23.83 -15.62
C GLU A 506 -29.90 24.94 -15.41
N ARG A 507 -29.49 25.19 -14.15
CA ARG A 507 -28.43 26.17 -13.83
C ARG A 507 -27.07 25.83 -14.45
N PHE A 508 -26.82 24.56 -14.76
CA PHE A 508 -25.61 24.11 -15.43
C PHE A 508 -25.72 24.12 -16.96
N GLY A 509 -26.90 24.48 -17.51
CA GLY A 509 -27.17 24.52 -18.94
C GLY A 509 -27.75 23.23 -19.50
N PHE A 510 -28.26 22.34 -18.65
CA PHE A 510 -29.04 21.20 -19.10
C PHE A 510 -30.44 21.64 -19.53
N VAL A 511 -30.92 21.10 -20.65
CA VAL A 511 -32.23 21.39 -21.23
C VAL A 511 -33.00 20.07 -21.35
N GLU A 512 -34.25 20.07 -20.89
CA GLU A 512 -35.15 18.92 -21.03
C GLU A 512 -35.45 18.64 -22.52
N GLN A 513 -35.41 17.36 -22.89
CA GLN A 513 -35.66 16.90 -24.24
C GLN A 513 -37.15 16.62 -24.48
N LYS A 514 -37.62 16.88 -25.70
CA LYS A 514 -39.05 16.80 -26.05
C LYS A 514 -39.64 15.40 -25.94
N HIS A 515 -38.82 14.36 -26.19
CA HIS A 515 -39.28 12.98 -26.15
C HIS A 515 -39.01 12.40 -24.78
N ARG A 516 -40.08 12.22 -24.00
CA ARG A 516 -40.06 11.65 -22.66
C ARG A 516 -40.80 10.32 -22.66
N ASP A 517 -40.19 9.28 -22.10
CA ASP A 517 -40.92 8.06 -21.78
C ASP A 517 -41.66 8.28 -20.46
N GLU A 518 -42.99 8.35 -20.51
CA GLU A 518 -43.80 8.61 -19.31
C GLU A 518 -43.57 7.57 -18.20
N LYS A 519 -43.18 6.34 -18.56
CA LYS A 519 -42.88 5.28 -17.60
C LYS A 519 -41.56 5.49 -16.88
N ALA A 520 -40.66 6.33 -17.39
CA ALA A 520 -39.37 6.60 -16.76
C ALA A 520 -39.50 7.42 -15.47
N GLY A 521 -40.58 8.22 -15.32
CA GLY A 521 -40.78 9.08 -14.15
C GLY A 521 -39.75 10.21 -13.98
N SER A 522 -38.67 10.21 -14.77
CA SER A 522 -37.63 11.22 -14.88
C SER A 522 -37.77 12.01 -16.18
N ALA A 523 -37.00 13.09 -16.32
CA ALA A 523 -36.93 13.89 -17.52
C ALA A 523 -35.55 13.73 -18.18
N PRO A 524 -35.48 13.36 -19.47
CA PRO A 524 -34.21 13.32 -20.19
C PRO A 524 -33.69 14.75 -20.37
N MET A 525 -32.47 15.02 -19.90
CA MET A 525 -31.85 16.34 -20.01
C MET A 525 -30.48 16.26 -20.67
N LEU A 526 -30.21 17.21 -21.56
CA LEU A 526 -28.96 17.30 -22.31
C LEU A 526 -28.32 18.67 -22.09
N ARG A 527 -27.02 18.68 -21.87
CA ARG A 527 -26.19 19.89 -21.85
C ARG A 527 -25.25 19.89 -23.05
N ALA A 528 -25.36 20.94 -23.86
CA ALA A 528 -24.44 21.18 -24.97
C ALA A 528 -23.05 21.56 -24.46
N VAL A 529 -22.03 21.28 -25.27
CA VAL A 529 -20.64 21.69 -25.02
C VAL A 529 -20.56 23.21 -24.89
N LYS A 530 -19.93 23.69 -23.81
CA LYS A 530 -19.56 25.10 -23.69
C LYS A 530 -18.15 25.27 -24.25
N LYS A 531 -18.03 26.12 -25.27
CA LYS A 531 -16.75 26.50 -25.88
C LYS A 531 -16.02 27.53 -25.02
#